data_AF-A0A645F6N0-F1
#
_entry.id   AF-A0A645F6N0-F1
#
_cell.length_a   1.000
_cell.length_b   1.000
_cell.length_c   1.000
_cell.angle_alpha   90.00
_cell.angle_beta   90.00
_cell.angle_gamma   90.00
#
_symmetry.space_group_name_H-M   'P 1'
#
loop_
_entity.id
_entity.type
_entity.pdbx_description
1 polymer ?
#
loop_
_entity_poly.entity_id
_entity_poly.type
_entity_poly.pdbx_seq_one_letter_code
_entity_poly.pdbx_strand_id
1 'polypeptide(L)'
;MLNKVYEYVRKVIEELDSQRTQPWIDEEKEIKKLSKKFSNQDLYNASYLRFKVKDNKIMVFDDIEEKEVCIMTEYDTPEMIKEEFFMKAEDHLWNTFYDKQKRLRLEICFDELHKETGILDFIYSLLQPEVEGYYKNQYCRRR
;
A
#
# COMPACT_ATOMS: atom_id res chain seq x y z
N MET A 1 3.57 -12.60 -15.38
CA MET A 1 4.57 -11.51 -15.51
C MET A 1 5.26 -11.41 -14.16
N LEU A 2 6.58 -11.62 -14.07
CA LEU A 2 7.27 -11.51 -12.78
C LEU A 2 7.29 -10.05 -12.34
N ASN A 3 6.96 -9.81 -11.07
CA ASN A 3 6.99 -8.48 -10.49
C ASN A 3 8.45 -8.04 -10.29
N LYS A 4 8.88 -6.98 -10.98
CA LYS A 4 10.27 -6.50 -11.01
C LYS A 4 10.77 -6.01 -9.65
N VAL A 5 9.88 -5.48 -8.81
CA VAL A 5 10.22 -5.07 -7.44
C VAL A 5 10.53 -6.31 -6.60
N TYR A 6 9.68 -7.34 -6.67
CA TYR A 6 9.95 -8.62 -6.00
C TYR A 6 11.26 -9.26 -6.46
N GLU A 7 11.54 -9.27 -7.76
CA GLU A 7 12.82 -9.79 -8.26
C GLU A 7 14.02 -9.01 -7.72
N TYR A 8 13.89 -7.68 -7.62
CA TYR A 8 14.92 -6.84 -7.06
C TYR A 8 15.14 -7.12 -5.56
N VAL A 9 14.09 -7.06 -4.75
CA VAL A 9 14.17 -7.30 -3.30
C VAL A 9 14.66 -8.71 -3.02
N ARG A 10 14.24 -9.70 -3.82
CA ARG A 10 14.74 -11.07 -3.72
C ARG A 10 16.25 -11.16 -3.94
N LYS A 11 16.82 -10.43 -4.91
CA LYS A 11 18.28 -10.40 -5.09
C LYS A 11 18.99 -9.78 -3.90
N VAL A 12 18.42 -8.69 -3.34
CA VAL A 12 18.95 -8.07 -2.12
C VAL A 12 18.96 -9.05 -0.94
N ILE A 13 17.88 -9.82 -0.77
CA ILE A 13 17.77 -10.88 0.25
C ILE A 13 18.81 -11.98 0.00
N GLU A 14 18.93 -12.49 -1.22
CA GLU A 14 19.86 -13.56 -1.59
C GLU A 14 21.33 -13.13 -1.37
N GLU A 15 21.68 -11.89 -1.72
CA GLU A 15 23.01 -11.31 -1.46
C GLU A 15 23.30 -11.24 0.05
N LEU A 16 22.36 -10.76 0.86
CA LEU A 16 22.52 -10.68 2.31
C LEU A 16 22.66 -12.06 2.96
N ASP A 17 21.82 -13.02 2.55
CA ASP A 17 21.88 -14.40 3.04
C ASP A 17 23.23 -15.05 2.70
N SER A 18 23.78 -14.77 1.51
CA SER A 18 25.10 -15.29 1.09
C SER A 18 26.25 -14.74 1.95
N GLN A 19 26.15 -13.49 2.39
CA GLN A 19 27.19 -12.83 3.19
C GLN A 19 27.08 -13.17 4.69
N ARG A 20 26.01 -13.86 5.12
CA ARG A 20 25.73 -14.20 6.52
C ARG A 20 25.84 -13.01 7.47
N THR A 21 25.46 -11.83 6.99
CA THR A 21 25.62 -10.57 7.73
C THR A 21 24.57 -10.49 8.83
N GLN A 22 23.38 -10.00 8.49
CA GLN A 22 22.31 -9.68 9.43
C GLN A 22 21.00 -10.38 9.04
N PRO A 23 20.11 -10.66 10.00
CA PRO A 23 18.85 -11.36 9.73
C PRO A 23 17.80 -10.48 9.04
N TRP A 24 17.97 -9.15 9.03
CA TRP A 24 16.94 -8.22 8.58
C TRP A 24 17.51 -7.12 7.66
N ILE A 25 16.75 -6.69 6.66
CA ILE A 25 17.10 -5.59 5.75
C ILE A 25 16.71 -4.27 6.40
N ASP A 26 17.59 -3.29 6.39
CA ASP A 26 17.28 -1.93 6.81
C ASP A 26 16.18 -1.33 5.92
N GLU A 27 14.99 -1.11 6.50
CA GLU A 27 13.79 -0.64 5.82
C GLU A 27 14.01 0.75 5.20
N GLU A 28 14.45 1.74 5.97
CA GLU A 28 14.64 3.12 5.52
C GLU A 28 15.61 3.17 4.32
N LYS A 29 16.72 2.43 4.43
CA LYS A 29 17.70 2.32 3.35
C LYS A 29 17.11 1.67 2.11
N GLU A 30 16.26 0.67 2.27
CA GLU A 30 15.65 -0.04 1.14
C GLU A 30 14.54 0.78 0.48
N ILE A 31 13.69 1.48 1.25
CA ILE A 31 12.72 2.45 0.76
C ILE A 31 13.41 3.48 -0.15
N LYS A 32 14.53 4.07 0.29
CA LYS A 32 15.29 5.06 -0.50
C LYS A 32 15.85 4.51 -1.83
N LYS A 33 16.11 3.21 -1.92
CA LYS A 33 16.54 2.57 -3.17
C LYS A 33 15.35 2.26 -4.07
N LEU A 34 14.28 1.76 -3.48
CA LEU A 34 13.04 1.44 -4.17
C LEU A 34 12.41 2.69 -4.80
N SER A 35 12.32 3.79 -4.04
CA SER A 35 11.78 5.08 -4.50
C SER A 35 12.53 5.66 -5.70
N LYS A 36 13.84 5.45 -5.77
CA LYS A 36 14.68 5.90 -6.90
C LYS A 36 14.57 5.02 -8.14
N LYS A 37 14.17 3.76 -7.97
CA LYS A 37 14.27 2.73 -9.03
C LYS A 37 12.94 2.36 -9.64
N PHE A 38 11.84 2.51 -8.90
CA PHE A 38 10.52 2.02 -9.28
C PHE A 38 9.48 3.11 -9.17
N SER A 39 8.48 3.07 -10.04
CA SER A 39 7.33 3.96 -9.98
C SER A 39 6.35 3.53 -8.89
N ASN A 40 5.45 4.42 -8.46
CA ASN A 40 4.36 4.06 -7.55
C ASN A 40 3.48 2.92 -8.09
N GLN A 41 3.29 2.85 -9.40
CA GLN A 41 2.58 1.73 -10.04
C GLN A 41 3.32 0.40 -9.86
N ASP A 42 4.65 0.39 -10.01
CA ASP A 42 5.47 -0.81 -9.79
C ASP A 42 5.44 -1.25 -8.32
N LEU A 43 5.59 -0.28 -7.40
CA LEU A 43 5.58 -0.51 -5.96
C LEU A 43 4.21 -1.02 -5.47
N TYR A 44 3.12 -0.43 -5.97
CA TYR A 44 1.76 -0.87 -5.67
C TYR A 44 1.49 -2.28 -6.20
N ASN A 45 1.89 -2.59 -7.43
CA ASN A 45 1.75 -3.95 -7.96
C ASN A 45 2.55 -4.99 -7.15
N ALA A 46 3.58 -4.54 -6.43
CA ALA A 46 4.45 -5.38 -5.62
C ALA A 46 4.00 -5.57 -4.18
N SER A 47 2.94 -4.91 -3.72
CA SER A 47 2.42 -5.18 -2.38
C SER A 47 1.38 -6.27 -2.33
N TYR A 48 0.86 -6.69 -3.49
CA TYR A 48 -0.34 -7.52 -3.62
C TYR A 48 -1.59 -6.95 -2.93
N LEU A 49 -1.49 -5.77 -2.29
CA LEU A 49 -2.61 -5.05 -1.75
C LEU A 49 -3.48 -4.58 -2.91
N ARG A 50 -4.77 -4.85 -2.82
CA ARG A 50 -5.76 -4.35 -3.77
C ARG A 50 -6.74 -3.50 -3.00
N PHE A 51 -6.97 -2.28 -3.44
CA PHE A 51 -8.00 -1.43 -2.86
C PHE A 51 -9.21 -1.39 -3.78
N LYS A 52 -10.40 -1.34 -3.20
CA LYS A 52 -11.64 -1.10 -3.95
C LYS A 52 -12.68 -0.41 -3.07
N VAL A 53 -13.60 0.28 -3.71
CA VAL A 53 -14.82 0.74 -3.03
C VAL A 53 -15.89 -0.35 -3.14
N LYS A 54 -16.51 -0.70 -2.02
CA LYS A 54 -17.61 -1.67 -1.95
C LYS A 54 -18.56 -1.29 -0.83
N ASP A 55 -19.86 -1.30 -1.09
CA ASP A 55 -20.91 -1.03 -0.09
C ASP A 55 -20.67 0.27 0.72
N ASN A 56 -20.22 1.34 0.03
CA ASN A 56 -19.84 2.64 0.60
C ASN A 56 -18.63 2.59 1.56
N LYS A 57 -17.75 1.61 1.39
CA LYS A 57 -16.53 1.43 2.18
C LYS A 57 -15.33 1.33 1.27
N ILE A 58 -14.20 1.88 1.69
CA ILE A 58 -12.90 1.57 1.10
C ILE A 58 -12.40 0.30 1.78
N MET A 59 -12.16 -0.73 0.98
CA MET A 59 -11.69 -2.04 1.44
C MET A 59 -10.30 -2.30 0.86
N VAL A 60 -9.44 -2.94 1.65
CA VAL A 60 -8.16 -3.50 1.20
C VAL A 60 -8.23 -5.03 1.24
N PHE A 61 -7.63 -5.65 0.23
CA PHE A 61 -7.49 -7.09 0.10
C PHE A 61 -6.02 -7.42 0.09
N ASP A 62 -5.59 -8.29 0.99
CA ASP A 62 -4.39 -9.09 0.79
C ASP A 62 -4.80 -10.51 0.33
N ASP A 63 -3.82 -11.42 0.18
CA ASP A 63 -4.10 -12.79 -0.27
C ASP A 63 -4.88 -13.64 0.75
N ILE A 64 -5.13 -13.12 1.96
CA ILE A 64 -5.67 -13.87 3.12
C ILE A 64 -6.98 -13.26 3.61
N GLU A 65 -7.09 -11.94 3.68
CA GLU A 65 -8.19 -11.21 4.34
C GLU A 65 -8.67 -9.99 3.55
N GLU A 66 -9.97 -9.71 3.68
CA GLU A 66 -10.62 -8.44 3.30
C GLU A 66 -10.73 -7.57 4.56
N LYS A 67 -10.12 -6.39 4.54
CA LYS A 67 -10.13 -5.45 5.67
C LYS A 67 -10.79 -4.15 5.26
N GLU A 68 -11.59 -3.62 6.18
CA GLU A 68 -12.18 -2.29 6.04
C GLU A 68 -11.12 -1.24 6.39
N VAL A 69 -10.94 -0.28 5.48
CA VAL A 69 -10.01 0.84 5.68
C VAL A 69 -10.79 2.08 6.10
N CYS A 70 -11.89 2.39 5.42
CA CYS A 70 -12.68 3.60 5.71
C CYS A 70 -14.16 3.38 5.38
N ILE A 71 -15.04 3.79 6.30
CA ILE A 71 -16.49 3.80 6.08
C ILE A 71 -16.89 5.19 5.56
N MET A 72 -17.15 5.29 4.26
CA MET A 72 -17.37 6.59 3.60
C MET A 72 -18.62 7.33 4.09
N THR A 73 -19.57 6.63 4.71
CA THR A 73 -20.80 7.23 5.26
C THR A 73 -20.58 8.01 6.55
N GLU A 74 -19.41 7.86 7.19
CA GLU A 74 -19.07 8.54 8.44
C GLU A 74 -18.46 9.92 8.23
N TYR A 75 -18.22 10.30 6.96
CA TYR A 75 -17.56 11.55 6.60
C TYR A 75 -18.47 12.39 5.69
N ASP A 76 -18.29 13.71 5.75
CA ASP A 76 -19.11 14.67 5.02
C ASP A 76 -18.45 15.16 3.71
N THR A 77 -17.12 15.03 3.59
CA THR A 77 -16.39 15.44 2.38
C THR A 77 -15.43 14.36 1.86
N PRO A 78 -15.10 14.36 0.55
CA PRO A 78 -14.05 13.49 -0.01
C PRO A 78 -12.68 13.71 0.64
N GLU A 79 -12.37 14.92 1.09
CA GLU A 79 -11.12 15.24 1.77
C GLU A 79 -11.01 14.51 3.11
N MET A 80 -12.09 14.47 3.90
CA MET A 80 -12.11 13.73 5.16
C MET A 80 -11.93 12.21 4.95
N ILE A 81 -12.49 11.67 3.87
CA ILE A 81 -12.28 10.26 3.50
C ILE A 81 -10.82 9.99 3.14
N LYS A 82 -10.18 10.93 2.42
CA LYS A 82 -8.76 10.85 2.08
C LYS A 82 -7.89 10.85 3.33
N GLU A 83 -8.17 11.74 4.28
CA GLU A 83 -7.46 11.83 5.56
C GLU A 83 -7.61 10.53 6.36
N GLU A 84 -8.82 9.99 6.47
CA GLU A 84 -9.04 8.70 7.14
C GLU A 84 -8.27 7.56 6.45
N PHE A 85 -8.33 7.50 5.12
CA PHE A 85 -7.59 6.50 4.34
C PHE A 85 -6.08 6.55 4.64
N PHE A 86 -5.51 7.74 4.80
CA PHE A 86 -4.10 7.91 5.13
C PHE A 86 -3.79 7.50 6.57
N MET A 87 -4.59 7.92 7.55
CA MET A 87 -4.41 7.51 8.95
C MET A 87 -4.44 5.98 9.09
N LYS A 88 -5.35 5.32 8.37
CA LYS A 88 -5.50 3.85 8.43
C LYS A 88 -4.39 3.09 7.71
N ALA A 89 -3.66 3.76 6.81
CA ALA A 89 -2.49 3.18 6.18
C ALA A 89 -1.35 2.98 7.18
N GLU A 90 -1.18 3.91 8.12
CA GLU A 90 -0.17 3.83 9.20
C GLU A 90 -0.38 2.60 10.09
N ASP A 91 -1.65 2.28 10.37
CA ASP A 91 -1.99 1.23 11.32
C ASP A 91 -1.87 -0.19 10.75
N HIS A 92 -2.00 -0.37 9.42
CA HIS A 92 -2.38 -1.68 8.88
C HIS A 92 -1.77 -2.10 7.53
N LEU A 93 -0.99 -1.24 6.86
CA LEU A 93 -0.52 -1.53 5.51
C LEU A 93 0.99 -1.74 5.46
N TRP A 94 1.39 -2.99 5.24
CA TRP A 94 2.79 -3.36 5.05
C TRP A 94 3.00 -4.20 3.80
N ASN A 95 4.15 -4.04 3.18
CA ASN A 95 4.66 -4.98 2.20
C ASN A 95 5.70 -5.90 2.85
N THR A 96 5.44 -7.21 2.87
CA THR A 96 6.33 -8.19 3.51
C THR A 96 7.10 -9.00 2.48
N PHE A 97 8.40 -9.17 2.70
CA PHE A 97 9.29 -9.93 1.85
C PHE A 97 10.02 -11.00 2.64
N TYR A 98 9.99 -12.21 2.10
CA TYR A 98 10.54 -13.41 2.73
C TYR A 98 11.69 -13.98 1.90
N ASP A 99 12.60 -14.70 2.56
CA ASP A 99 13.59 -15.51 1.88
C ASP A 99 13.00 -16.84 1.34
N LYS A 100 13.86 -17.65 0.72
CA LYS A 100 13.49 -18.98 0.19
C LYS A 100 13.03 -19.97 1.27
N GLN A 101 13.38 -19.73 2.52
CA GLN A 101 13.00 -20.54 3.68
C GLN A 101 11.75 -19.99 4.38
N LYS A 102 11.07 -18.99 3.77
CA LYS A 102 9.91 -18.27 4.33
C LYS A 102 10.21 -17.52 5.63
N ARG A 103 11.47 -17.13 5.87
CA ARG A 103 11.80 -16.24 6.98
C ARG A 103 11.56 -14.81 6.53
N LEU A 104 10.87 -14.01 7.34
CA LEU A 104 10.65 -12.59 7.07
C LEU A 104 12.00 -11.86 7.07
N ARG A 105 12.29 -11.09 6.02
CA ARG A 105 13.56 -10.38 5.82
C ARG A 105 13.43 -8.88 5.73
N LEU A 106 12.29 -8.41 5.26
CA LEU A 106 11.97 -7.01 5.10
C LEU A 106 10.46 -6.83 5.24
N GLU A 107 10.08 -5.83 6.02
CA GLU A 107 8.73 -5.31 6.09
C GLU A 107 8.83 -3.82 5.74
N ILE A 108 7.96 -3.36 4.85
CA ILE A 108 7.91 -1.96 4.42
C ILE A 108 6.57 -1.39 4.84
N CYS A 109 6.58 -0.46 5.77
CA CYS A 109 5.45 0.36 6.14
C CYS A 109 5.06 1.26 4.98
N PHE A 110 3.76 1.27 4.63
CA PHE A 110 3.26 2.11 3.53
C PHE A 110 3.32 3.60 3.84
N ASP A 111 3.22 4.01 5.11
CA ASP A 111 3.40 5.40 5.50
C ASP A 111 4.84 5.88 5.26
N GLU A 112 5.84 5.11 5.69
CA GLU A 112 7.24 5.44 5.43
C GLU A 112 7.55 5.43 3.92
N LEU A 113 7.01 4.46 3.19
CA LEU A 113 7.12 4.45 1.73
C LEU A 113 6.43 5.67 1.11
N HIS A 114 5.30 6.12 1.68
CA HIS A 114 4.55 7.27 1.22
C HIS A 114 5.32 8.58 1.38
N LYS A 115 6.01 8.78 2.51
CA LYS A 115 6.86 9.96 2.75
C LYS A 115 7.92 10.15 1.65
N GLU A 116 8.41 9.06 1.07
CA GLU A 116 9.44 9.08 0.02
C GLU A 116 8.88 9.07 -1.40
N THR A 117 7.66 8.55 -1.62
CA THR A 117 7.17 8.24 -2.98
C THR A 117 5.82 8.83 -3.33
N GLY A 118 5.00 9.22 -2.35
CA GLY A 118 3.61 9.58 -2.60
C GLY A 118 2.72 8.38 -2.93
N ILE A 119 3.08 7.15 -2.52
CA ILE A 119 2.31 5.95 -2.91
C ILE A 119 0.85 5.95 -2.43
N LEU A 120 0.55 6.46 -1.23
CA LEU A 120 -0.83 6.54 -0.75
C LEU A 120 -1.68 7.54 -1.55
N ASP A 121 -1.11 8.68 -1.96
CA ASP A 121 -1.78 9.59 -2.91
C ASP A 121 -2.09 8.88 -4.24
N PHE A 122 -1.12 8.12 -4.75
CA PHE A 122 -1.32 7.33 -5.96
C PHE A 122 -2.45 6.31 -5.79
N ILE A 123 -2.46 5.54 -4.70
CA ILE A 123 -3.52 4.56 -4.44
C ILE A 123 -4.87 5.26 -4.31
N TYR A 124 -4.95 6.37 -3.56
CA TYR A 124 -6.20 7.11 -3.40
C TYR A 124 -6.70 7.66 -4.73
N SER A 125 -5.82 8.12 -5.62
CA SER A 125 -6.21 8.59 -6.96
C SER A 125 -6.90 7.51 -7.81
N LEU A 126 -6.58 6.23 -7.58
CA LEU A 126 -7.27 5.11 -8.23
C LEU A 126 -8.70 4.91 -7.70
N LEU A 127 -8.91 5.22 -6.41
CA LEU A 127 -10.21 5.10 -5.73
C LEU A 127 -11.09 6.34 -5.91
N GLN A 128 -10.47 7.50 -6.16
CA GLN A 128 -11.10 8.80 -6.20
C GLN A 128 -12.37 8.86 -7.08
N PRO A 129 -12.41 8.29 -8.30
CA PRO A 129 -13.62 8.32 -9.12
C PRO A 129 -14.83 7.66 -8.45
N GLU A 130 -14.63 6.57 -7.71
CA GLU A 130 -15.68 5.85 -7.00
C GLU A 130 -16.12 6.62 -5.74
N VAL A 131 -15.16 7.20 -5.00
CA VAL A 131 -15.43 8.04 -3.83
C VAL A 131 -16.23 9.28 -4.21
N GLU A 132 -15.82 9.98 -5.28
CA GLU A 132 -16.57 11.13 -5.78
C GLU A 132 -17.96 10.75 -6.32
N GLY A 133 -18.05 9.60 -6.99
CA GLY A 133 -19.32 9.06 -7.48
C GLY A 133 -20.31 8.80 -6.34
N TYR A 134 -19.83 8.22 -5.24
CA TYR A 134 -20.61 8.03 -4.02
C TYR A 134 -21.16 9.38 -3.50
N TYR A 135 -20.31 10.39 -3.34
CA TYR A 135 -20.74 11.68 -2.82
C TYR A 135 -21.74 12.40 -3.72
N LYS A 136 -21.48 12.45 -5.04
CA LYS A 136 -22.40 13.08 -6.00
C LYS A 136 -23.79 12.46 -5.91
N ASN A 137 -23.87 11.14 -5.75
CA ASN A 137 -25.15 10.43 -5.59
C ASN A 137 -25.85 10.71 -4.26
N GLN A 138 -25.12 10.89 -3.16
CA GLN A 138 -25.69 11.29 -1.86
C GLN A 138 -26.30 12.70 -1.91
N TYR A 139 -25.57 13.67 -2.50
CA TYR A 139 -26.06 15.05 -2.63
C TYR A 139 -27.31 15.14 -3.51
N CYS A 140 -27.41 14.34 -4.59
CA CYS A 140 -28.60 14.28 -5.42
C CYS A 140 -29.82 13.69 -4.69
N ARG A 141 -29.64 12.84 -3.68
CA ARG A 141 -30.74 12.23 -2.90
C ARG A 141 -31.22 13.09 -1.72
N ARG A 142 -30.44 14.10 -1.31
CA ARG A 142 -30.79 15.04 -0.22
C ARG A 142 -31.46 16.33 -0.70
N ARG A 143 -31.67 16.50 -2.01
CA ARG A 143 -32.46 17.58 -2.63
C ARG A 143 -33.83 17.06 -3.06
#